data_AF-A0A8C7HHC0-F1
#
_entry.id   AF-A0A8C7HHC0-F1
#
_cell.length_a   1.000
_cell.length_b   1.000
_cell.length_c   1.000
_cell.angle_alpha   90.00
_cell.angle_beta   90.00
_cell.angle_gamma   90.00
#
_symmetry.space_group_name_H-M   'P 1'
#
loop_
_entity.id
_entity.type
_entity.pdbx_description
1 polymer ?
#
loop_
_entity_poly.entity_id
_entity_poly.type
_entity_poly.pdbx_seq_one_letter_code
_entity_poly.pdbx_strand_id
1 'polypeptide(L)'
;MDVLSRAVMCFCLIAWMTLGWSNAAQYTSINMKSNIDKLKVHYKISKDQLFNGNPVFPKDTFEDSEQRVLMSVVLDVYLSIFSQMLNQTEDQEVRERLDQVKGKVQETQKHYFLGRIPELRTHLQNLWAIKTSDTTVQGKALSEFITIYEKASKLALKFHLKKDNRRKRRQAQRLKSHIM
;
A
#
# COMPACT_ATOMS: atom_id res chain seq x y z
N MET A 1 -18.88 20.01 43.00
CA MET A 1 -18.18 18.93 42.26
C MET A 1 -17.45 18.10 43.28
N ASP A 2 -17.96 16.91 43.55
CA ASP A 2 -17.45 16.06 44.62
C ASP A 2 -16.09 15.47 44.24
N VAL A 3 -15.28 15.17 45.26
CA VAL A 3 -13.94 14.56 45.10
C VAL A 3 -14.02 13.29 44.24
N LEU A 4 -15.14 12.56 44.34
CA LEU A 4 -15.47 11.40 43.51
C LEU A 4 -15.58 11.74 42.02
N SER A 5 -16.28 12.83 41.68
CA SER A 5 -16.44 13.27 40.27
C SER A 5 -15.12 13.72 39.66
N ARG A 6 -14.22 14.34 40.45
CA ARG A 6 -12.88 14.71 40.00
C ARG A 6 -12.00 13.47 39.78
N ALA A 7 -12.08 12.48 40.67
CA ALA A 7 -11.32 11.23 40.56
C ALA A 7 -11.75 10.39 39.34
N VAL A 8 -13.06 10.30 39.07
CA VAL A 8 -13.59 9.57 37.91
C VAL A 8 -13.17 10.24 36.59
N MET A 9 -13.24 11.57 36.51
CA MET A 9 -12.79 12.32 35.32
C MET A 9 -11.28 12.14 35.06
N CYS A 10 -10.45 12.14 36.11
CA CYS A 10 -9.02 11.86 35.97
C CYS A 10 -8.75 10.44 35.48
N PHE A 11 -9.47 9.44 35.98
CA PHE A 11 -9.34 8.06 35.50
C PHE A 11 -9.78 7.90 34.03
N CYS A 12 -10.84 8.60 33.61
CA CYS A 12 -11.28 8.59 32.20
C CYS A 12 -10.25 9.25 31.26
N LEU A 13 -9.61 10.35 31.68
CA LEU A 13 -8.60 11.04 30.88
C LEU A 13 -7.29 10.24 30.76
N ILE A 14 -6.88 9.54 31.84
CA ILE A 14 -5.67 8.70 31.83
C ILE A 14 -5.90 7.43 30.98
N ALA A 15 -7.10 6.85 31.02
CA ALA A 15 -7.46 5.70 30.17
C ALA A 15 -7.43 6.03 28.66
N TRP A 16 -7.74 7.27 28.28
CA TRP A 16 -7.65 7.71 26.87
C TRP A 16 -6.22 7.98 26.41
N MET A 17 -5.33 8.41 27.31
CA MET A 17 -3.90 8.56 26.99
C MET A 17 -3.16 7.21 26.90
N THR A 18 -3.53 6.21 27.70
CA THR A 18 -2.85 4.90 27.69
C THR A 18 -3.35 3.95 26.60
N LEU A 19 -4.55 4.18 26.05
CA LEU A 19 -5.09 3.39 24.91
C LEU A 19 -4.77 3.99 23.53
N GLY A 20 -4.18 5.20 23.47
CA GLY A 20 -3.81 5.89 22.24
C GLY A 20 -2.46 5.48 21.62
N TRP A 21 -1.65 4.72 22.35
CA TRP A 21 -0.41 4.12 21.83
C TRP A 21 -0.55 2.60 21.78
N SER A 22 -1.53 2.12 21.02
CA SER A 22 -1.38 0.79 20.44
C SER A 22 -0.23 0.88 19.45
N ASN A 23 0.86 0.21 19.83
CA ASN A 23 2.05 -0.04 19.03
C ASN A 23 1.73 -0.02 17.53
N ALA A 24 2.47 0.76 16.74
CA ALA A 24 2.59 0.47 15.31
C ALA A 24 2.96 -1.02 15.24
N ALA A 25 1.99 -1.87 14.93
CA ALA A 25 2.17 -3.30 15.02
C ALA A 25 3.39 -3.61 14.17
N GLN A 26 4.43 -4.20 14.78
CA GLN A 26 5.60 -4.60 14.01
C GLN A 26 5.15 -5.74 13.10
N TYR A 27 4.68 -5.40 11.90
CA TYR A 27 4.26 -6.36 10.89
C TYR A 27 5.45 -7.18 10.36
N THR A 28 6.68 -6.74 10.63
CA THR A 28 7.92 -7.45 10.32
C THR A 28 8.30 -8.37 11.47
N SER A 29 8.40 -9.68 11.22
CA SER A 29 8.86 -10.63 12.23
C SER A 29 10.32 -10.40 12.62
N ILE A 30 10.70 -10.80 13.84
CA ILE A 30 12.08 -10.69 14.35
C ILE A 30 13.07 -11.39 13.40
N ASN A 31 12.69 -12.56 12.88
CA ASN A 31 13.51 -13.32 11.93
C ASN A 31 13.72 -12.54 10.61
N MET A 32 12.65 -11.93 10.07
CA MET A 32 12.75 -11.13 8.85
C MET A 32 13.70 -9.93 9.05
N LYS A 33 13.59 -9.24 10.18
CA LYS A 33 14.47 -8.11 10.50
C LYS A 33 15.93 -8.55 10.60
N SER A 34 16.21 -9.64 11.33
CA SER A 34 17.56 -10.21 11.48
C SER A 34 18.18 -10.59 10.14
N ASN A 35 17.41 -11.25 9.26
CA ASN A 35 17.88 -11.61 7.92
C ASN A 35 18.21 -10.38 7.07
N ILE A 36 17.33 -9.36 7.07
CA ILE A 36 17.56 -8.13 6.32
C ILE A 36 18.79 -7.38 6.84
N ASP A 37 18.99 -7.29 8.16
CA ASP A 37 20.14 -6.60 8.71
C ASP A 37 21.47 -7.29 8.34
N LYS A 38 21.51 -8.64 8.35
CA LYS A 38 22.67 -9.40 7.89
C LYS A 38 22.91 -9.25 6.38
N LEU A 39 21.85 -9.28 5.57
CA LEU A 39 21.95 -9.03 4.13
C LEU A 39 22.50 -7.61 3.85
N LYS A 40 22.03 -6.58 4.57
CA LYS A 40 22.56 -5.21 4.43
C LYS A 40 24.06 -5.12 4.73
N VAL A 41 24.53 -5.85 5.74
CA VAL A 41 25.97 -5.93 6.07
C VAL A 41 26.75 -6.59 4.93
N HIS A 42 26.19 -7.63 4.30
CA HIS A 42 26.82 -8.31 3.17
C HIS A 42 26.95 -7.41 1.93
N TYR A 43 25.88 -6.70 1.55
CA TYR A 43 25.87 -5.84 0.36
C TYR A 43 26.54 -4.47 0.53
N LYS A 44 26.97 -4.10 1.75
CA LYS A 44 27.88 -2.98 2.06
C LYS A 44 27.60 -1.65 1.32
N ILE A 45 26.35 -1.19 1.34
CA ILE A 45 26.00 0.13 0.80
C ILE A 45 26.44 1.23 1.78
N SER A 46 27.14 2.23 1.27
CA SER A 46 27.57 3.41 2.04
C SER A 46 26.39 4.34 2.36
N LYS A 47 26.51 5.17 3.40
CA LYS A 47 25.41 6.07 3.82
C LYS A 47 25.11 7.13 2.78
N ASP A 48 26.13 7.66 2.12
CA ASP A 48 26.01 8.62 1.02
C ASP A 48 25.28 8.02 -0.19
N GLN A 49 25.56 6.76 -0.55
CA GLN A 49 24.80 6.06 -1.59
C GLN A 49 23.36 5.76 -1.15
N LEU A 50 23.16 5.39 0.12
CA LEU A 50 21.83 5.06 0.65
C LEU A 50 20.90 6.28 0.74
N PHE A 51 21.46 7.44 1.08
CA PHE A 51 20.73 8.69 1.31
C PHE A 51 21.02 9.75 0.23
N ASN A 52 21.16 9.31 -1.02
CA ASN A 52 21.46 10.17 -2.18
C ASN A 52 20.24 10.97 -2.70
N GLY A 53 19.09 10.92 -2.03
CA GLY A 53 17.86 11.59 -2.45
C GLY A 53 17.03 10.84 -3.51
N ASN A 54 17.52 9.72 -4.03
CA ASN A 54 16.87 8.94 -5.10
C ASN A 54 16.46 7.55 -4.58
N PRO A 55 15.31 7.42 -3.87
CA PRO A 55 14.85 6.13 -3.40
C PRO A 55 14.47 5.22 -4.56
N VAL A 56 14.77 3.91 -4.45
CA VAL A 56 14.42 2.90 -5.46
C VAL A 56 12.90 2.79 -5.68
N PHE A 57 12.11 3.02 -4.63
CA PHE A 57 10.65 2.99 -4.68
C PHE A 57 10.07 4.34 -4.26
N PRO A 58 9.00 4.81 -4.93
CA PRO A 58 8.35 6.07 -4.58
C PRO A 58 7.72 5.99 -3.18
N LYS A 59 7.67 7.13 -2.49
CA LYS A 59 7.09 7.28 -1.14
C LYS A 59 5.72 7.98 -1.15
N ASP A 60 5.04 7.90 -2.27
CA ASP A 60 3.78 8.62 -2.47
C ASP A 60 2.67 8.06 -1.57
N THR A 61 1.78 8.95 -1.13
CA THR A 61 0.60 8.57 -0.34
C THR A 61 -0.59 8.43 -1.28
N PHE A 62 -1.13 7.22 -1.39
CA PHE A 62 -2.30 6.90 -2.20
C PHE A 62 -3.47 6.41 -1.34
N GLU A 63 -4.69 6.39 -1.88
CA GLU A 63 -5.80 5.70 -1.21
C GLU A 63 -5.55 4.18 -1.16
N ASP A 64 -6.10 3.47 -0.16
CA ASP A 64 -5.86 2.04 0.07
C ASP A 64 -6.00 1.17 -1.20
N SER A 65 -6.97 1.48 -2.07
CA SER A 65 -7.19 0.75 -3.32
C SER A 65 -6.06 0.93 -4.34
N GLU A 66 -5.56 2.15 -4.46
CA GLU A 66 -4.44 2.49 -5.36
C GLU A 66 -3.13 1.97 -4.77
N GLN A 67 -2.94 2.14 -3.47
CA GLN A 67 -1.79 1.63 -2.73
C GLN A 67 -1.68 0.10 -2.87
N ARG A 68 -2.81 -0.62 -2.84
CA ARG A 68 -2.81 -2.08 -3.05
C ARG A 68 -2.29 -2.48 -4.43
N VAL A 69 -2.65 -1.73 -5.48
CA VAL A 69 -2.13 -1.98 -6.83
C VAL A 69 -0.64 -1.66 -6.89
N LEU A 70 -0.22 -0.51 -6.37
CA LEU A 70 1.20 -0.14 -6.33
C LEU A 70 2.04 -1.19 -5.57
N MET A 71 1.60 -1.60 -4.38
CA MET A 71 2.31 -2.60 -3.57
C MET A 71 2.44 -3.94 -4.28
N SER A 72 1.45 -4.36 -5.08
CA SER A 72 1.58 -5.59 -5.86
C SER A 72 2.75 -5.53 -6.85
N VAL A 73 2.89 -4.41 -7.56
CA VAL A 73 3.95 -4.20 -8.55
C VAL A 73 5.29 -4.09 -7.85
N VAL A 74 5.35 -3.39 -6.71
CA VAL A 74 6.56 -3.27 -5.88
C VAL A 74 7.02 -4.65 -5.40
N LEU A 75 6.12 -5.50 -4.90
CA LEU A 75 6.47 -6.85 -4.45
C LEU A 75 6.95 -7.73 -5.63
N ASP A 76 6.38 -7.59 -6.82
CA ASP A 76 6.89 -8.28 -8.02
C ASP A 76 8.32 -7.84 -8.38
N VAL A 77 8.61 -6.54 -8.27
CA VAL A 77 9.97 -6.02 -8.48
C VAL A 77 10.92 -6.58 -7.43
N TYR A 78 10.52 -6.65 -6.14
CA TYR A 78 11.34 -7.31 -5.11
C TYR A 78 11.61 -8.77 -5.42
N LEU A 79 10.61 -9.54 -5.88
CA LEU A 79 10.83 -10.93 -6.27
C LEU A 79 11.84 -11.07 -7.42
N SER A 80 11.81 -10.14 -8.37
CA SER A 80 12.79 -10.08 -9.46
C SER A 80 14.19 -9.76 -8.93
N ILE A 81 14.33 -8.72 -8.09
CA ILE A 81 15.59 -8.32 -7.44
C ILE A 81 16.18 -9.49 -6.66
N PHE A 82 15.41 -10.13 -5.79
CA PHE A 82 15.89 -11.26 -4.99
C PHE A 82 16.27 -12.47 -5.86
N SER A 83 15.56 -12.71 -6.96
CA SER A 83 15.93 -13.79 -7.88
C SER A 83 17.26 -13.51 -8.58
N GLN A 84 17.54 -12.25 -8.95
CA GLN A 84 18.84 -11.88 -9.50
C GLN A 84 19.95 -11.99 -8.45
N MET A 85 19.70 -11.52 -7.22
CA MET A 85 20.65 -11.65 -6.11
C MET A 85 20.98 -13.11 -5.81
N LEU A 86 20.00 -14.00 -5.84
CA LEU A 86 20.18 -15.46 -5.68
C LEU A 86 21.03 -16.07 -6.80
N ASN A 87 20.88 -15.60 -8.04
CA ASN A 87 21.66 -16.09 -9.17
C ASN A 87 23.12 -15.58 -9.15
N GLN A 88 23.38 -14.48 -8.46
CA GLN A 88 24.69 -13.83 -8.40
C GLN A 88 25.52 -14.23 -7.17
N THR A 89 24.89 -14.82 -6.14
CA THR A 89 25.58 -15.18 -4.90
C THR A 89 26.06 -16.63 -4.91
N GLU A 90 27.33 -16.81 -4.58
CA GLU A 90 27.92 -18.14 -4.28
C GLU A 90 27.91 -18.43 -2.77
N ASP A 91 27.69 -17.40 -1.94
CA ASP A 91 27.62 -17.53 -0.48
C ASP A 91 26.30 -18.22 -0.07
N GLN A 92 26.45 -19.41 0.54
CA GLN A 92 25.36 -20.25 0.98
C GLN A 92 24.53 -19.59 2.11
N GLU A 93 25.16 -18.85 3.02
CA GLU A 93 24.45 -18.17 4.10
C GLU A 93 23.57 -17.04 3.56
N VAL A 94 24.11 -16.27 2.60
CA VAL A 94 23.36 -15.21 1.91
C VAL A 94 22.19 -15.81 1.12
N ARG A 95 22.43 -16.93 0.44
CA ARG A 95 21.41 -17.64 -0.34
C ARG A 95 20.22 -18.07 0.53
N GLU A 96 20.49 -18.73 1.66
CA GLU A 96 19.43 -19.16 2.59
C GLU A 96 18.61 -17.99 3.13
N ARG A 97 19.27 -16.87 3.47
CA ARG A 97 18.59 -15.66 3.94
C ARG A 97 17.73 -15.03 2.85
N LEU A 98 18.23 -14.96 1.61
CA LEU A 98 17.47 -14.46 0.46
C LEU A 98 16.25 -15.33 0.18
N ASP A 99 16.39 -16.66 0.23
CA ASP A 99 15.26 -17.57 0.05
C ASP A 99 14.18 -17.37 1.13
N GLN A 100 14.58 -17.17 2.39
CA GLN A 100 13.64 -16.89 3.48
C GLN A 100 12.88 -15.56 3.27
N VAL A 101 13.58 -14.49 2.91
CA VAL A 101 12.96 -13.18 2.65
C VAL A 101 12.05 -13.23 1.43
N LYS A 102 12.51 -13.86 0.34
CA LYS A 102 11.72 -14.07 -0.88
C LYS A 102 10.46 -14.89 -0.61
N GLY A 103 10.55 -15.96 0.17
CA GLY A 103 9.40 -16.77 0.59
C GLY A 103 8.35 -15.95 1.34
N LYS A 104 8.76 -15.03 2.22
CA LYS A 104 7.84 -14.14 2.95
C LYS A 104 7.11 -13.14 2.03
N VAL A 105 7.79 -12.64 0.99
CA VAL A 105 7.14 -11.80 -0.03
C VAL A 105 6.09 -12.59 -0.80
N GLN A 106 6.42 -13.82 -1.21
CA GLN A 106 5.48 -14.71 -1.91
C GLN A 106 4.26 -15.05 -1.05
N GLU A 107 4.46 -15.36 0.23
CA GLU A 107 3.37 -15.60 1.20
C GLU A 107 2.45 -14.37 1.30
N THR A 108 3.03 -13.18 1.43
CA THR A 108 2.28 -11.91 1.49
C THR A 108 1.47 -11.67 0.21
N GLN A 109 2.09 -11.88 -0.96
CA GLN A 109 1.38 -11.79 -2.25
C GLN A 109 0.22 -12.77 -2.36
N LYS A 110 0.42 -14.02 -1.91
CA LYS A 110 -0.62 -15.04 -1.90
C LYS A 110 -1.83 -14.59 -1.10
N HIS A 111 -1.64 -14.17 0.14
CA HIS A 111 -2.75 -13.85 1.01
C HIS A 111 -3.47 -12.55 0.68
N TYR A 112 -2.75 -11.52 0.20
CA TYR A 112 -3.32 -10.18 0.05
C TYR A 112 -3.56 -9.74 -1.40
N PHE A 113 -2.94 -10.37 -2.40
CA PHE A 113 -2.89 -9.83 -3.76
C PHE A 113 -3.33 -10.80 -4.88
N LEU A 114 -3.63 -12.07 -4.57
CA LEU A 114 -3.97 -13.11 -5.55
C LEU A 114 -5.24 -12.88 -6.38
N GLY A 115 -6.19 -12.05 -5.91
CA GLY A 115 -7.56 -12.12 -6.43
C GLY A 115 -7.79 -11.54 -7.83
N ARG A 116 -7.12 -10.44 -8.19
CA ARG A 116 -7.40 -9.66 -9.44
C ARG A 116 -6.26 -8.74 -9.88
N ILE A 117 -5.19 -8.67 -9.10
CA ILE A 117 -4.17 -7.64 -9.28
C ILE A 117 -3.16 -8.01 -10.38
N PRO A 118 -2.74 -9.28 -10.54
CA PRO A 118 -1.96 -9.67 -11.70
C PRO A 118 -2.68 -9.39 -13.03
N GLU A 119 -3.98 -9.71 -13.12
CA GLU A 119 -4.81 -9.39 -14.29
C GLU A 119 -4.88 -7.88 -14.53
N LEU A 120 -5.16 -7.10 -13.49
CA LEU A 120 -5.19 -5.63 -13.56
C LEU A 120 -3.84 -5.06 -14.03
N ARG A 121 -2.73 -5.58 -13.54
CA ARG A 121 -1.38 -5.19 -13.97
C ARG A 121 -1.19 -5.47 -15.46
N THR A 122 -1.55 -6.66 -15.94
CA THR A 122 -1.48 -7.02 -17.36
C THR A 122 -2.34 -6.08 -18.21
N HIS A 123 -3.55 -5.76 -17.77
CA HIS A 123 -4.40 -4.79 -18.44
C HIS A 123 -3.75 -3.40 -18.52
N LEU A 124 -3.14 -2.91 -17.44
CA LEU A 124 -2.43 -1.62 -17.43
C LEU A 124 -1.23 -1.62 -18.40
N GLN A 125 -0.45 -2.70 -18.43
CA GLN A 125 0.67 -2.83 -19.38
C GLN A 125 0.18 -2.82 -20.83
N ASN A 126 -0.90 -3.54 -21.13
CA ASN A 126 -1.50 -3.54 -22.46
C ASN A 126 -2.02 -2.14 -22.85
N LEU A 127 -2.63 -1.40 -21.92
CA LEU A 127 -3.08 -0.02 -22.14
C LEU A 127 -1.91 0.92 -22.44
N TRP A 128 -0.80 0.82 -21.71
CA TRP A 128 0.41 1.62 -21.99
C TRP A 128 1.10 1.27 -23.31
N ALA A 129 0.94 0.04 -23.79
CA ALA A 129 1.49 -0.41 -25.06
C ALA A 129 0.64 0.00 -26.29
N ILE A 130 -0.51 0.65 -26.10
CA ILE A 130 -1.37 1.09 -27.20
C ILE A 130 -0.63 2.10 -28.09
N LYS A 131 -0.61 1.82 -29.39
CA LYS A 131 -0.05 2.72 -30.42
C LYS A 131 -1.05 3.84 -30.72
N THR A 132 -0.99 4.92 -29.94
CA THR A 132 -1.94 6.04 -30.05
C THR A 132 -1.84 6.83 -31.37
N SER A 133 -0.72 6.70 -32.09
CA SER A 133 -0.52 7.28 -33.42
C SER A 133 -1.15 6.48 -34.57
N ASP A 134 -1.58 5.25 -34.32
CA ASP A 134 -2.18 4.39 -35.34
C ASP A 134 -3.63 4.80 -35.63
N THR A 135 -3.94 5.10 -36.89
CA THR A 135 -5.27 5.57 -37.32
C THR A 135 -6.37 4.53 -37.13
N THR A 136 -6.06 3.24 -37.23
CA THR A 136 -7.00 2.15 -36.96
C THR A 136 -7.32 2.08 -35.48
N VAL A 137 -6.30 2.24 -34.62
CA VAL A 137 -6.48 2.31 -33.16
C VAL A 137 -7.35 3.50 -32.78
N GLN A 138 -7.09 4.67 -33.38
CA GLN A 138 -7.90 5.88 -33.16
C GLN A 138 -9.36 5.68 -33.56
N GLY A 139 -9.61 5.10 -34.74
CA GLY A 139 -10.96 4.78 -35.20
C GLY A 139 -11.71 3.84 -34.24
N LYS A 140 -11.05 2.77 -33.77
CA LYS A 140 -11.60 1.86 -32.76
C LYS A 140 -11.87 2.57 -31.43
N ALA A 141 -10.93 3.37 -30.94
CA ALA A 141 -11.09 4.11 -29.71
C ALA A 141 -12.30 5.06 -29.75
N LEU A 142 -12.53 5.74 -30.88
CA LEU A 142 -13.71 6.58 -31.08
C LEU A 142 -15.02 5.78 -31.03
N SER A 143 -15.03 4.56 -31.58
CA SER A 143 -16.22 3.69 -31.54
C SER A 143 -16.60 3.25 -30.12
N GLU A 144 -15.62 3.11 -29.22
CA GLU A 144 -15.82 2.70 -27.83
C GLU A 144 -16.01 3.89 -26.87
N PHE A 145 -15.67 5.10 -27.31
CA PHE A 145 -15.50 6.29 -26.46
C PHE A 145 -16.73 6.60 -25.59
N ILE A 146 -17.93 6.62 -26.19
CA ILE A 146 -19.17 6.93 -25.46
C ILE A 146 -19.38 5.98 -24.28
N THR A 147 -19.16 4.68 -24.50
CA THR A 147 -19.31 3.67 -23.45
C THR A 147 -18.30 3.86 -22.33
N ILE A 148 -17.04 4.17 -22.68
CA ILE A 148 -15.97 4.41 -21.69
C ILE A 148 -16.23 5.69 -20.90
N TYR A 149 -16.62 6.77 -21.58
CA TYR A 149 -16.94 8.04 -20.97
C TYR A 149 -18.10 7.91 -19.96
N GLU A 150 -19.20 7.26 -20.34
CA GLU A 150 -20.31 7.01 -19.42
C GLU A 150 -19.90 6.22 -18.18
N LYS A 151 -19.08 5.17 -18.35
CA LYS A 151 -18.56 4.38 -17.21
C LYS A 151 -17.75 5.28 -16.27
N ALA A 152 -16.89 6.14 -16.81
CA ALA A 152 -16.10 7.09 -16.04
C ALA A 152 -16.99 8.10 -15.30
N SER A 153 -17.97 8.71 -15.96
CA SER A 153 -18.90 9.67 -15.35
C SER A 153 -19.72 9.04 -14.22
N LYS A 154 -20.23 7.81 -14.41
CA LYS A 154 -20.95 7.06 -13.38
C LYS A 154 -20.07 6.81 -12.14
N LEU A 155 -18.78 6.52 -12.35
CA LEU A 155 -17.83 6.33 -11.26
C LEU A 155 -17.57 7.65 -10.51
N ALA A 156 -17.33 8.75 -11.22
CA ALA A 156 -17.15 10.08 -10.64
C ALA A 156 -18.35 10.49 -9.77
N LEU A 157 -19.57 10.29 -10.26
CA LEU A 157 -20.79 10.57 -9.50
C LEU A 157 -20.85 9.78 -8.19
N LYS A 158 -20.50 8.48 -8.20
CA LYS A 158 -20.45 7.65 -6.98
C LYS A 158 -19.48 8.19 -5.95
N PHE A 159 -18.32 8.72 -6.37
CA PHE A 159 -17.36 9.35 -5.47
C PHE A 159 -17.94 10.60 -4.79
N HIS A 160 -18.58 11.49 -5.56
CA HIS A 160 -19.25 12.67 -5.01
C HIS A 160 -20.34 12.29 -3.99
N LEU A 161 -21.22 11.34 -4.35
CA LEU A 161 -22.29 10.87 -3.46
C LEU A 161 -21.74 10.24 -2.16
N LYS A 162 -20.67 9.44 -2.24
CA LYS A 162 -20.02 8.84 -1.07
C LYS A 162 -19.45 9.91 -0.14
N LYS A 163 -18.84 10.97 -0.69
CA LYS A 163 -18.30 12.10 0.08
C LYS A 163 -19.41 12.87 0.81
N ASP A 164 -20.52 13.14 0.12
CA ASP A 164 -21.65 13.86 0.71
C ASP A 164 -22.36 13.05 1.79
N ASN A 165 -22.55 11.74 1.57
CA ASN A 165 -23.13 10.85 2.59
C ASN A 165 -22.25 10.76 3.84
N ARG A 166 -20.92 10.75 3.68
CA ARG A 166 -19.98 10.84 4.82
C ARG A 166 -20.13 12.16 5.58
N ARG A 167 -20.32 13.29 4.89
CA ARG A 167 -20.56 14.61 5.52
C ARG A 167 -21.86 14.63 6.31
N LYS A 168 -22.97 14.16 5.71
CA LYS A 168 -24.28 14.08 6.37
C LYS A 168 -24.24 13.22 7.64
N ARG A 169 -23.55 12.06 7.60
CA ARG A 169 -23.35 11.21 8.79
C ARG A 169 -22.62 11.95 9.91
N ARG A 170 -21.56 12.71 9.59
CA ARG A 170 -20.81 13.50 10.58
C ARG A 170 -21.65 14.61 11.20
N GLN A 171 -22.48 15.29 10.41
CA GLN A 171 -23.40 16.32 10.91
C GLN A 171 -24.45 15.73 11.85
N ALA A 172 -25.05 14.60 11.49
CA ALA A 172 -26.02 13.90 12.34
C ALA A 172 -25.38 13.40 13.65
N GLN A 173 -24.13 12.94 13.61
CA GLN A 173 -23.38 12.53 14.82
C GLN A 173 -23.08 13.72 15.74
N ARG A 174 -22.66 14.87 15.16
CA ARG A 174 -22.41 16.11 15.93
C ARG A 174 -23.69 16.67 16.56
N LEU A 175 -24.80 16.61 15.84
CA LEU A 175 -26.09 17.05 16.36
C LEU A 175 -26.53 16.15 17.52
N LYS A 176 -26.38 14.82 17.39
CA LYS A 176 -26.64 13.88 18.49
C LYS A 176 -25.77 14.11 19.72
N SER A 177 -24.48 14.43 19.55
CA SER A 177 -23.58 14.75 20.66
C SER A 177 -23.79 16.15 21.27
N HIS A 178 -24.65 16.98 20.67
CA HIS A 178 -25.00 18.30 21.21
C HIS A 178 -26.37 18.31 21.90
N ILE A 179 -27.19 17.29 21.64
CA ILE A 179 -28.53 17.10 22.23
C ILE A 179 -28.48 16.15 23.44
N MET A 180 -27.45 15.30 23.55
CA MET A 180 -27.09 14.56 24.77
C MET A 180 -26.08 15.34 25.59
#